data_AF-A0A6B3G8H7-F1
#
_entry.id   AF-A0A6B3G8H7-F1
#
_cell.length_a   1.000
_cell.length_b   1.000
_cell.length_c   1.000
_cell.angle_alpha   90.00
_cell.angle_beta   90.00
_cell.angle_gamma   90.00
#
_symmetry.space_group_name_H-M   'P 1'
#
loop_
_entity.id
_entity.type
_entity.pdbx_description
1 polymer ?
#
loop_
_entity_poly.entity_id
_entity_poly.type
_entity_poly.pdbx_seq_one_letter_code
_entity_poly.pdbx_strand_id
1 'polypeptide(L)'
;MTGQRDRWAELTGGQAGEEYARRFARLAASGHDVHGEATFCTALLKPGARVLDAGCGTGRIAIRLAELGHHCTGVDVDASM
;
A
#
# COMPACT_ATOMS: atom_id res chain seq x y z
N MET A 1 -8.07 18.94 -13.43
CA MET A 1 -7.25 18.54 -12.27
C MET A 1 -6.93 19.81 -11.51
N THR A 2 -7.38 19.92 -10.26
CA THR A 2 -7.10 21.07 -9.40
C THR A 2 -5.58 21.15 -9.18
N GLY A 3 -4.97 22.29 -9.46
CA GLY A 3 -3.51 22.50 -9.28
C GLY A 3 -3.05 22.55 -7.82
N GLN A 4 -3.87 22.06 -6.89
CA GLN A 4 -3.57 22.04 -5.46
C GLN A 4 -2.90 20.71 -5.14
N ARG A 5 -1.73 20.78 -4.49
CA ARG A 5 -1.03 19.59 -3.99
C ARG A 5 -1.86 18.95 -2.88
N ASP A 6 -1.92 17.63 -2.87
CA ASP A 6 -2.48 16.89 -1.74
C ASP A 6 -1.53 16.97 -0.53
N ARG A 7 -2.08 16.64 0.64
CA ARG A 7 -1.35 16.71 1.91
C ARG A 7 -0.10 15.81 1.94
N TRP A 8 -0.12 14.68 1.23
CA TRP A 8 1.03 13.78 1.19
C TRP A 8 2.18 14.43 0.40
N ALA A 9 1.89 14.98 -0.78
CA ALA A 9 2.87 15.70 -1.57
C ALA A 9 3.45 16.94 -0.85
N GLU A 10 2.66 17.63 -0.03
CA GLU A 10 3.15 18.74 0.81
C GLU A 10 4.16 18.28 1.87
N LEU A 11 3.98 17.09 2.45
CA LEU A 11 4.84 16.56 3.50
C LEU A 11 6.10 15.87 2.97
N THR A 12 6.02 15.27 1.78
CA THR A 12 7.08 14.39 1.26
C THR A 12 7.80 14.92 0.03
N GLY A 13 7.33 16.03 -0.54
CA GLY A 13 7.82 16.55 -1.80
C GLY A 13 7.41 15.73 -3.02
N GLY A 14 6.56 14.70 -2.86
CA GLY A 14 6.00 13.90 -3.96
C GLY A 14 7.00 12.98 -4.67
N GLN A 15 8.11 12.63 -4.01
CA GLN A 15 9.15 11.74 -4.55
C GLN A 15 9.64 10.69 -3.54
N ALA A 16 8.90 10.51 -2.44
CA ALA A 16 9.36 9.70 -1.32
C ALA A 16 9.03 8.20 -1.46
N GLY A 17 8.33 7.76 -2.52
CA GLY A 17 7.84 6.38 -2.64
C GLY A 17 8.94 5.32 -2.52
N GLU A 18 10.07 5.49 -3.20
CA GLU A 18 11.16 4.51 -3.16
C GLU A 18 11.82 4.41 -1.77
N GLU A 19 12.04 5.56 -1.10
CA GLU A 19 12.58 5.57 0.26
C GLU A 19 11.60 4.95 1.27
N TYR A 20 10.31 5.22 1.10
CA TYR A 20 9.24 4.64 1.88
C TYR A 20 9.18 3.11 1.73
N ALA A 21 9.22 2.60 0.48
CA ALA A 21 9.32 1.16 0.22
C ALA A 21 10.55 0.54 0.89
N ARG A 22 11.73 1.15 0.73
CA ARG A 22 12.97 0.67 1.36
C ARG A 22 12.87 0.59 2.88
N ARG A 23 12.19 1.54 3.52
CA ARG A 23 11.95 1.50 4.97
C ARG A 23 11.15 0.26 5.37
N PHE A 24 10.07 -0.07 4.65
CA PHE A 24 9.27 -1.26 4.93
C PHE A 24 10.02 -2.56 4.63
N ALA A 25 10.82 -2.60 3.56
CA ALA A 25 11.68 -3.74 3.26
C ALA A 25 12.68 -4.03 4.41
N ARG A 26 13.28 -2.98 5.00
CA ARG A 26 14.16 -3.14 6.19
C ARG A 26 13.40 -3.66 7.41
N LEU A 27 12.19 -3.17 7.66
CA LEU A 27 11.36 -3.65 8.78
C LEU A 27 11.01 -5.13 8.61
N ALA A 28 10.57 -5.54 7.42
CA ALA A 28 10.30 -6.95 7.11
C ALA A 28 11.54 -7.82 7.29
N ALA A 29 12.71 -7.39 6.78
CA ALA A 29 13.98 -8.11 6.93
C ALA A 29 14.41 -8.25 8.41
N SER A 30 14.01 -7.32 9.28
CA SER A 30 14.24 -7.40 10.72
C SER A 30 13.22 -8.22 11.50
N GLY A 31 12.27 -8.87 10.82
CA GLY A 31 11.24 -9.73 11.42
C GLY A 31 10.01 -9.00 11.97
N HIS A 32 9.86 -7.70 11.69
CA HIS A 32 8.62 -7.00 12.03
C HIS A 32 7.49 -7.44 11.11
N ASP A 33 6.28 -7.62 11.66
CA ASP A 33 5.09 -7.78 10.85
C ASP A 33 4.73 -6.44 10.18
N VAL A 34 4.83 -6.43 8.85
CA VAL A 34 4.46 -5.30 8.00
C VAL A 34 3.21 -5.59 7.18
N HIS A 35 2.43 -6.61 7.52
CA HIS A 35 1.25 -7.05 6.77
C HIS A 35 0.01 -7.25 7.65
N GLY A 36 0.02 -6.72 8.87
CA GLY A 36 -1.12 -6.81 9.80
C GLY A 36 -2.45 -6.35 9.18
N GLU A 37 -2.45 -5.27 8.39
CA GLU A 37 -3.67 -4.79 7.72
C GLU A 37 -4.20 -5.79 6.69
N ALA A 38 -3.31 -6.44 5.93
CA ALA A 38 -3.69 -7.48 4.97
C ALA A 38 -4.26 -8.71 5.70
N THR A 39 -3.60 -9.14 6.78
CA THR A 39 -4.08 -10.27 7.62
C THR A 39 -5.46 -9.98 8.20
N PHE A 40 -5.68 -8.78 8.72
CA PHE A 40 -6.98 -8.36 9.24
C PHE A 40 -8.07 -8.41 8.17
N CYS A 41 -7.80 -7.86 6.98
CA CYS A 41 -8.75 -7.90 5.87
C CYS A 41 -9.06 -9.33 5.41
N THR A 42 -8.04 -10.19 5.24
CA THR A 42 -8.22 -11.59 4.84
C THR A 42 -9.07 -12.37 5.85
N ALA A 43 -9.00 -12.06 7.15
CA ALA A 43 -9.84 -12.70 8.16
C ALA A 43 -11.34 -12.36 8.01
N LEU A 44 -11.67 -11.24 7.35
CA LEU A 44 -13.05 -10.77 7.16
C LEU A 44 -13.61 -11.07 5.77
N LEU A 45 -12.73 -11.21 4.77
CA LEU A 45 -13.11 -11.37 3.38
C LEU A 45 -13.37 -12.84 3.03
N LYS A 46 -14.26 -13.05 2.06
CA LYS A 46 -14.41 -14.36 1.43
C LYS A 46 -13.16 -14.68 0.59
N PRO A 47 -12.76 -15.96 0.46
CA PRO A 47 -11.71 -16.36 -0.48
C PRO A 47 -11.98 -15.81 -1.88
N GLY A 48 -10.97 -15.25 -2.55
CA GLY A 48 -11.11 -14.67 -3.89
C GLY A 48 -11.91 -13.36 -3.97
N ALA A 49 -12.16 -12.67 -2.84
CA ALA A 49 -12.83 -11.38 -2.85
C ALA A 49 -12.10 -10.34 -3.73
N ARG A 50 -12.87 -9.41 -4.30
CA ARG A 50 -12.35 -8.24 -5.02
C ARG A 50 -12.13 -7.09 -4.03
N VAL A 51 -10.95 -6.48 -4.07
CA VAL A 51 -10.53 -5.44 -3.12
C VAL A 51 -10.02 -4.21 -3.86
N LEU A 52 -10.46 -3.03 -3.42
CA LEU A 52 -9.86 -1.74 -3.79
C LEU A 52 -9.02 -1.25 -2.61
N ASP A 53 -7.72 -1.06 -2.84
CA ASP A 53 -6.79 -0.42 -1.91
C ASP A 53 -6.62 1.05 -2.31
N ALA A 54 -7.29 1.94 -1.58
CA ALA A 54 -7.35 3.37 -1.89
C ALA A 54 -6.31 4.16 -1.09
N GLY A 55 -5.36 4.77 -1.78
CA GLY A 55 -4.12 5.26 -1.17
C GLY A 55 -3.14 4.11 -0.91
N CYS A 56 -2.95 3.24 -1.92
CA CYS A 56 -2.20 2.00 -1.74
C CYS A 56 -0.70 2.21 -1.48
N GLY A 57 -0.18 3.43 -1.68
CA GLY A 57 1.23 3.73 -1.73
C GLY A 57 1.94 2.75 -2.66
N THR A 58 3.07 2.23 -2.21
CA THR A 58 3.89 1.25 -2.95
C THR A 58 3.27 -0.15 -3.02
N GLY A 59 1.97 -0.29 -2.74
CA GLY A 59 1.21 -1.52 -2.88
C GLY A 59 1.41 -2.56 -1.77
N ARG A 60 2.04 -2.21 -0.64
CA ARG A 60 2.38 -3.16 0.45
C ARG A 60 1.20 -4.07 0.86
N ILE A 61 -0.01 -3.52 0.91
CA ILE A 61 -1.21 -4.25 1.32
C ILE A 61 -1.86 -4.96 0.13
N ALA A 62 -2.16 -4.26 -0.96
CA ALA A 62 -2.74 -4.85 -2.17
C ALA A 62 -1.93 -6.04 -2.72
N ILE A 63 -0.60 -5.95 -2.75
CA ILE A 63 0.28 -7.04 -3.19
C ILE A 63 0.14 -8.24 -2.26
N ARG A 64 0.16 -8.02 -0.95
CA ARG A 64 0.02 -9.11 0.02
C ARG A 64 -1.36 -9.78 -0.06
N LEU A 65 -2.42 -9.02 -0.23
CA LEU A 65 -3.77 -9.57 -0.43
C LEU A 65 -3.87 -10.37 -1.73
N ALA A 66 -3.18 -9.93 -2.80
CA ALA A 66 -3.09 -10.68 -4.05
C ALA A 66 -2.34 -12.01 -3.89
N GLU A 67 -1.23 -12.03 -3.15
CA GLU A 67 -0.51 -13.27 -2.81
C GLU A 67 -1.37 -14.25 -2.01
N LEU A 68 -2.28 -13.74 -1.18
CA LEU A 68 -3.26 -14.51 -0.42
C LEU A 68 -4.48 -14.95 -1.26
N GLY A 69 -4.50 -14.63 -2.56
CA GLY A 69 -5.50 -15.11 -3.51
C GLY A 69 -6.69 -14.17 -3.73
N HIS A 70 -6.62 -12.91 -3.28
CA HIS A 70 -7.66 -11.90 -3.54
C HIS A 70 -7.40 -11.14 -4.86
N HIS A 71 -8.45 -10.60 -5.47
CA HIS A 71 -8.35 -9.80 -6.69
C HIS A 71 -8.26 -8.31 -6.33
N CYS A 72 -7.05 -7.75 -6.39
CA CYS A 72 -6.78 -6.41 -5.88
C CYS A 72 -6.62 -5.37 -7.00
N THR A 73 -7.11 -4.16 -6.74
CA THR A 73 -6.79 -2.95 -7.51
C THR A 73 -6.28 -1.90 -6.53
N GLY A 74 -5.06 -1.44 -6.72
CA GLY A 74 -4.48 -0.33 -5.95
C GLY A 74 -4.61 0.98 -6.71
N VAL A 75 -4.94 2.06 -6.01
CA VAL A 75 -4.91 3.42 -6.57
C VAL A 75 -4.19 4.34 -5.61
N ASP A 76 -3.27 5.14 -6.14
CA ASP A 76 -2.61 6.22 -5.40
C ASP A 76 -2.54 7.49 -6.27
N VAL A 77 -2.45 8.64 -5.61
CA VAL A 77 -2.35 9.96 -6.26
C VAL A 77 -0.90 10.35 -6.50
N ASP A 78 0.04 9.83 -5.69
CA ASP A 78 1.46 10.09 -5.82
C ASP A 78 2.06 9.14 -6.88
N ALA A 79 2.53 9.70 -8.00
CA ALA A 79 3.11 8.91 -9.09
C ALA A 79 4.45 8.26 -8.75
N SER A 80 5.07 8.63 -7.62
CA SER A 80 6.29 7.95 -7.11
C SER A 80 5.98 6.67 -6.33
N MET A 81 4.70 6.39 -6.07
CA MET A 81 4.21 5.21 -5.35
C MET A 81 4.01 4.01 -6.26
#